data_AF-A0A546XGE3-F1
#
_entry.id   AF-A0A546XGE3-F1
#
_cell.length_a   1.000
_cell.length_b   1.000
_cell.length_c   1.000
_cell.angle_alpha   90.00
_cell.angle_beta   90.00
_cell.angle_gamma   90.00
#
_symmetry.space_group_name_H-M   'P 1'
#
loop_
_entity.id
_entity.type
_entity.pdbx_description
1 polymer ?
#
loop_
_entity_poly.entity_id
_entity_poly.type
_entity_poly.pdbx_seq_one_letter_code
_entity_poly.pdbx_strand_id
1 'polypeptide(L)'
;MTAYGRNNFELNSAIAIRDIYRLFLVFSGDGQLFDLAPAPDDPLRLMRDDHFADEIIHLLVGTAVANRIHAEHMSLLRADPAELRHQPITLHCGSLQPDILSSNREVPLTFEQACNKIIHAVHIVPDCGNPAENPLSSEVKLRGHLGKSAWSAYLNIPQYVRASILNFRDHT
;
A
#
# COMPACT_ATOMS: atom_id res chain seq x y z
N MET A 1 26.45 -24.59 -11.72
CA MET A 1 25.54 -23.93 -12.68
C MET A 1 24.21 -24.66 -12.65
N THR A 2 23.31 -24.25 -11.76
CA THR A 2 21.96 -24.81 -11.65
C THR A 2 21.04 -24.00 -12.57
N ALA A 3 20.40 -24.70 -13.51
CA ALA A 3 19.45 -24.13 -14.45
C ALA A 3 18.20 -23.64 -13.71
N TYR A 4 18.03 -22.32 -13.61
CA TYR A 4 16.77 -21.71 -13.25
C TYR A 4 15.76 -21.91 -14.39
N GLY A 5 14.52 -22.23 -14.02
CA GLY A 5 13.46 -22.64 -14.93
C GLY A 5 13.28 -21.71 -16.13
N ARG A 6 13.10 -22.31 -17.31
CA ARG A 6 12.62 -21.63 -18.51
C ARG A 6 11.28 -20.96 -18.16
N ASN A 7 11.26 -19.63 -18.24
CA ASN A 7 10.17 -18.69 -17.90
C ASN A 7 10.21 -18.12 -16.46
N ASN A 8 11.36 -17.57 -16.04
CA ASN A 8 11.37 -16.61 -14.94
C ASN A 8 10.55 -15.38 -15.37
N PHE A 9 9.35 -15.21 -14.81
CA PHE A 9 8.66 -13.92 -14.86
C PHE A 9 9.47 -12.94 -14.00
N GLU A 10 10.31 -12.12 -14.64
CA GLU A 10 10.91 -10.98 -13.97
C GLU A 10 9.81 -9.95 -13.74
N LEU A 11 9.61 -9.60 -12.47
CA LEU A 11 8.71 -8.53 -12.10
C LEU A 11 9.20 -7.23 -12.74
N ASN A 12 8.39 -6.63 -13.60
CA ASN A 12 8.71 -5.36 -14.21
C ASN A 12 8.53 -4.23 -13.18
N SER A 13 9.63 -3.83 -12.54
CA SER A 13 9.65 -2.77 -11.52
C SER A 13 9.12 -1.43 -12.04
N ALA A 14 9.28 -1.13 -13.34
CA ALA A 14 8.76 0.10 -13.92
C ALA A 14 7.22 0.15 -13.91
N ILE A 15 6.56 -1.00 -14.11
CA ILE A 15 5.10 -1.09 -14.00
C ILE A 15 4.68 -0.87 -12.54
N ALA A 16 5.33 -1.54 -11.60
CA ALA A 16 5.03 -1.40 -10.17
C ALA A 16 5.23 0.06 -9.69
N ILE A 17 6.33 0.71 -10.08
CA ILE A 17 6.60 2.12 -9.73
C ILE A 17 5.52 3.05 -10.33
N ARG A 18 5.06 2.79 -11.55
CA ARG A 18 3.98 3.58 -12.16
C ARG A 18 2.68 3.43 -11.38
N ASP A 19 2.35 2.24 -10.92
CA ASP A 19 1.12 2.01 -10.14
C ASP A 19 1.24 2.59 -8.73
N ILE A 20 2.44 2.56 -8.12
CA ILE A 20 2.75 3.29 -6.88
C ILE A 20 2.55 4.81 -7.07
N TYR A 21 3.00 5.35 -8.20
CA TYR A 21 2.81 6.77 -8.52
C TYR A 21 1.34 7.12 -8.69
N ARG A 22 0.57 6.29 -9.41
CA ARG A 22 -0.89 6.46 -9.55
C ARG A 22 -1.58 6.44 -8.20
N LEU A 23 -1.22 5.50 -7.32
CA LEU A 23 -1.77 5.43 -5.97
C LEU A 23 -1.50 6.72 -5.21
N PHE A 24 -0.25 7.23 -5.26
CA PHE A 24 0.09 8.49 -4.61
C PHE A 24 -0.71 9.68 -5.15
N LEU A 25 -0.94 9.73 -6.48
CA LEU A 25 -1.72 10.80 -7.10
C LEU A 25 -3.19 10.78 -6.70
N VAL A 26 -3.82 9.60 -6.60
CA VAL A 26 -5.22 9.49 -6.17
C VAL A 26 -5.42 10.14 -4.81
N PHE A 27 -4.52 9.90 -3.85
CA PHE A 27 -4.60 10.50 -2.53
C PHE A 27 -4.16 11.98 -2.50
N SER A 28 -3.14 12.35 -3.26
CA SER A 28 -2.57 13.71 -3.20
C SER A 28 -3.35 14.74 -4.01
N GLY A 29 -4.14 14.28 -4.99
CA GLY A 29 -4.92 15.10 -5.92
C GLY A 29 -6.39 15.26 -5.55
N ASP A 30 -6.91 14.45 -4.61
CA ASP A 30 -8.35 14.43 -4.30
C ASP A 30 -8.83 15.76 -3.71
N GLY A 31 -8.02 16.40 -2.86
CA GLY A 31 -8.34 17.72 -2.31
C GLY A 31 -8.51 18.79 -3.39
N GLN A 32 -7.62 18.82 -4.39
CA GLN A 32 -7.69 19.77 -5.50
C GLN A 32 -8.89 19.48 -6.42
N LEU A 33 -9.28 18.21 -6.56
CA LEU A 33 -10.51 17.84 -7.27
C LEU A 33 -11.74 18.38 -6.52
N PHE A 34 -11.76 18.26 -5.20
CA PHE A 34 -12.82 18.83 -4.36
C PHE A 34 -12.92 20.36 -4.48
N ASP A 35 -11.79 21.06 -4.53
CA ASP A 35 -11.74 22.51 -4.71
C ASP A 35 -12.21 22.94 -6.11
N LEU A 36 -11.90 22.14 -7.14
CA LEU A 36 -12.28 22.40 -8.54
C LEU A 36 -13.76 22.10 -8.82
N ALA A 37 -14.31 21.08 -8.17
CA ALA A 37 -15.67 20.58 -8.34
C ALA A 37 -16.43 20.63 -7.01
N PRO A 38 -16.81 21.83 -6.53
CA PRO A 38 -17.45 21.99 -5.22
C PRO A 38 -18.91 21.52 -5.19
N ALA A 39 -19.56 21.46 -6.36
CA ALA A 39 -20.95 21.02 -6.48
C ALA A 39 -21.04 19.48 -6.48
N PRO A 40 -21.92 18.85 -5.66
CA PRO A 40 -22.04 17.39 -5.61
C PRO A 40 -22.47 16.73 -6.92
N ASP A 41 -23.16 17.48 -7.79
CA ASP A 41 -23.61 17.04 -9.11
C ASP A 41 -22.63 17.39 -10.24
N ASP A 42 -21.47 17.95 -9.91
CA ASP A 42 -20.42 18.21 -10.90
C ASP A 42 -19.94 16.90 -11.53
N PRO A 43 -19.79 16.82 -12.87
CA PRO A 43 -19.35 15.61 -13.55
C PRO A 43 -18.02 15.02 -13.04
N LEU A 44 -17.08 15.87 -12.59
CA LEU A 44 -15.81 15.40 -12.03
C LEU A 44 -15.99 14.78 -10.63
N ARG A 45 -16.94 15.30 -9.84
CA ARG A 45 -17.33 14.75 -8.54
C ARG A 45 -17.97 13.38 -8.70
N LEU A 46 -18.93 13.26 -9.62
CA LEU A 46 -19.62 12.00 -9.92
C LEU A 46 -18.64 10.94 -10.43
N MET A 47 -17.78 11.29 -11.39
CA MET A 47 -16.74 10.37 -11.90
C MET A 47 -15.80 9.90 -10.78
N ARG A 48 -15.40 10.82 -9.88
CA ARG A 48 -14.56 10.47 -8.74
C ARG A 48 -15.29 9.47 -7.85
N ASP A 49 -16.51 9.78 -7.41
CA ASP A 49 -17.27 8.98 -6.45
C ASP A 49 -17.58 7.56 -6.98
N ASP A 50 -17.81 7.43 -8.29
CA ASP A 50 -18.09 6.15 -8.95
C ASP A 50 -16.86 5.23 -9.07
N HIS A 51 -15.64 5.76 -8.97
CA HIS A 51 -14.43 5.02 -9.35
C HIS A 51 -13.32 4.99 -8.29
N PHE A 52 -13.26 5.96 -7.39
CA PHE A 52 -12.09 6.14 -6.52
C PHE A 52 -11.84 4.94 -5.59
N ALA A 53 -12.90 4.34 -5.03
CA ALA A 53 -12.75 3.23 -4.10
C ALA A 53 -12.15 1.99 -4.80
N ASP A 54 -12.69 1.65 -5.98
CA ASP A 54 -12.22 0.51 -6.76
C ASP A 54 -10.78 0.71 -7.26
N GLU A 55 -10.44 1.93 -7.71
CA GLU A 55 -9.08 2.27 -8.14
C GLU A 55 -8.09 2.19 -6.97
N ILE A 56 -8.44 2.71 -5.78
CA ILE A 56 -7.59 2.60 -4.59
C ILE A 56 -7.35 1.14 -4.21
N ILE A 57 -8.40 0.32 -4.21
CA ILE A 57 -8.29 -1.11 -3.88
C ILE A 57 -7.40 -1.82 -4.91
N HIS A 58 -7.65 -1.60 -6.20
CA HIS A 58 -6.87 -2.19 -7.29
C HIS A 58 -5.38 -1.85 -7.17
N LEU A 59 -5.06 -0.56 -7.00
CA LEU A 59 -3.70 -0.08 -6.87
C LEU A 59 -3.02 -0.55 -5.58
N LEU A 60 -3.72 -0.53 -4.43
CA LEU A 60 -3.17 -1.01 -3.17
C LEU A 60 -2.80 -2.49 -3.25
N VAL A 61 -3.74 -3.34 -3.68
CA VAL A 61 -3.49 -4.78 -3.77
C VAL A 61 -2.42 -5.08 -4.80
N GLY A 62 -2.49 -4.49 -5.99
CA GLY A 62 -1.49 -4.70 -7.05
C GLY A 62 -0.08 -4.31 -6.62
N THR A 63 0.07 -3.14 -6.01
CA THR A 63 1.39 -2.68 -5.52
C THR A 63 1.87 -3.50 -4.34
N ALA A 64 1.00 -3.96 -3.44
CA ALA A 64 1.39 -4.79 -2.29
C ALA A 64 1.91 -6.16 -2.75
N VAL A 65 1.25 -6.78 -3.73
CA VAL A 65 1.70 -8.04 -4.35
C VAL A 65 3.05 -7.84 -5.03
N ALA A 66 3.20 -6.80 -5.86
CA ALA A 66 4.46 -6.51 -6.53
C ALA A 66 5.60 -6.27 -5.52
N ASN A 67 5.34 -5.47 -4.48
CA ASN A 67 6.30 -5.19 -3.43
C ASN A 67 6.74 -6.46 -2.70
N ARG A 68 5.80 -7.33 -2.35
CA ARG A 68 6.08 -8.60 -1.67
C ARG A 68 6.93 -9.53 -2.53
N ILE A 69 6.53 -9.74 -3.79
CA ILE A 69 7.29 -10.59 -4.73
C ILE A 69 8.72 -10.06 -4.89
N HIS A 70 8.87 -8.74 -5.04
CA HIS A 70 10.19 -8.14 -5.17
C HIS A 70 11.03 -8.28 -3.90
N ALA A 71 10.42 -8.06 -2.72
CA ALA A 71 11.10 -8.21 -1.45
C ALA A 71 11.56 -9.67 -1.20
N GLU A 72 10.74 -10.65 -1.57
CA GLU A 72 11.10 -12.07 -1.52
C GLU A 72 12.26 -12.39 -2.48
N HIS A 73 12.24 -11.84 -3.70
CA HIS A 73 13.31 -12.00 -4.69
C HIS A 73 14.65 -11.38 -4.21
N MET A 74 14.57 -10.21 -3.57
CA MET A 74 15.75 -9.49 -3.05
C MET A 74 16.18 -9.92 -1.65
N SER A 75 15.49 -10.89 -1.04
CA SER A 75 15.68 -11.25 0.38
C SER A 75 17.12 -11.67 0.72
N LEU A 76 17.75 -12.48 -0.14
CA LEU A 76 19.13 -12.93 0.05
C LEU A 76 20.12 -11.77 -0.01
N LEU A 77 19.97 -10.87 -0.98
CA LEU A 77 20.82 -9.69 -1.12
C LEU A 77 20.66 -8.75 0.08
N ARG A 78 19.41 -8.55 0.54
CA ARG A 78 19.13 -7.67 1.68
C ARG A 78 19.57 -8.22 3.03
N ALA A 79 19.70 -9.53 3.14
CA ALA A 79 20.21 -10.17 4.36
C ALA A 79 21.73 -10.16 4.44
N ASP A 80 22.44 -9.88 3.34
CA ASP A 80 23.90 -9.84 3.31
C ASP A 80 24.44 -8.53 3.94
N PRO A 81 25.16 -8.59 5.07
CA PRO A 81 25.76 -7.39 5.67
C PRO A 81 26.80 -6.70 4.79
N ALA A 82 27.34 -7.40 3.79
CA ALA A 82 28.29 -6.85 2.82
C ALA A 82 27.60 -6.15 1.63
N GLU A 83 26.29 -6.31 1.46
CA GLU A 83 25.52 -5.68 0.39
C GLU A 83 25.16 -4.23 0.77
N LEU A 84 25.82 -3.27 0.14
CA LEU A 84 25.63 -1.84 0.43
C LEU A 84 24.46 -1.22 -0.34
N ARG A 85 24.02 -1.84 -1.44
CA ARG A 85 23.01 -1.26 -2.36
C ARG A 85 21.59 -1.65 -2.04
N HIS A 86 21.40 -2.84 -1.45
CA HIS A 86 20.09 -3.41 -1.19
C HIS A 86 19.94 -3.61 0.31
N GLN A 87 19.67 -2.53 1.05
CA GLN A 87 19.46 -2.60 2.49
C GLN A 87 18.01 -3.02 2.82
N PRO A 88 17.77 -3.65 3.98
CA PRO A 88 16.42 -3.96 4.43
C PRO A 88 15.54 -2.71 4.57
N ILE A 89 14.28 -2.81 4.16
CA ILE A 89 13.31 -1.73 4.30
C ILE A 89 12.78 -1.70 5.75
N THR A 90 13.26 -0.72 6.54
CA THR A 90 12.94 -0.59 7.97
C THR A 90 11.81 0.42 8.27
N LEU A 91 11.17 0.97 7.23
CA LEU A 91 10.12 1.98 7.40
C LEU A 91 8.83 1.40 8.01
N HIS A 92 8.20 2.22 8.83
CA HIS A 92 6.85 1.98 9.35
C HIS A 92 5.83 2.67 8.45
N CYS A 93 4.82 1.91 8.04
CA CYS A 93 3.77 2.33 7.10
C CYS A 93 2.46 2.66 7.82
N GLY A 94 2.50 2.92 9.12
CA GLY A 94 1.34 3.22 9.95
C GLY A 94 1.31 2.36 11.22
N SER A 95 0.12 1.89 11.58
CA SER A 95 -0.11 1.18 12.83
C SER A 95 -0.94 -0.10 12.67
N LEU A 96 -0.76 -1.04 13.59
CA LEU A 96 -1.39 -2.34 13.61
C LEU A 96 -1.92 -2.65 15.01
N GLN A 97 -3.18 -3.03 15.08
CA GLN A 97 -3.78 -3.72 16.20
C GLN A 97 -3.92 -5.20 15.82
N PRO A 98 -3.04 -6.09 16.34
CA PRO A 98 -2.96 -7.48 15.88
C PRO A 98 -4.12 -8.35 16.39
N ASP A 99 -4.74 -7.97 17.51
CA ASP A 99 -5.94 -8.61 18.03
C ASP A 99 -6.84 -7.56 18.67
N ILE A 100 -7.92 -7.20 17.98
CA ILE A 100 -8.86 -6.15 18.40
C ILE A 100 -9.60 -6.53 19.68
N LEU A 101 -9.80 -7.83 19.95
CA LEU A 101 -10.62 -8.31 21.05
C LEU A 101 -9.81 -8.53 22.33
N SER A 102 -8.56 -8.96 22.20
CA SER A 102 -7.73 -9.31 23.37
C SER A 102 -6.77 -8.21 23.79
N SER A 103 -6.50 -7.22 22.94
CA SER A 103 -5.48 -6.20 23.21
C SER A 103 -5.81 -4.86 22.55
N ASN A 104 -5.84 -3.79 23.35
CA ASN A 104 -5.84 -2.42 22.82
C ASN A 104 -4.43 -1.92 22.46
N ARG A 105 -3.43 -2.81 22.42
CA ARG A 105 -2.06 -2.42 22.09
C ARG A 105 -1.91 -2.26 20.59
N GLU A 106 -1.68 -1.02 20.20
CA GLU A 106 -1.24 -0.65 18.87
C GLU A 106 0.28 -0.79 18.76
N VAL A 107 0.75 -1.37 17.66
CA VAL A 107 2.17 -1.52 17.33
C VAL A 107 2.46 -0.88 15.97
N PRO A 108 3.70 -0.42 15.71
CA PRO A 108 4.07 0.08 14.40
C PRO A 108 3.87 -0.99 13.31
N LEU A 109 3.22 -0.62 12.21
CA LEU A 109 3.03 -1.47 11.04
C LEU A 109 4.29 -1.41 10.18
N THR A 110 5.10 -2.46 10.14
CA THR A 110 6.28 -2.50 9.25
C THR A 110 5.86 -2.57 7.79
N PHE A 111 6.76 -2.25 6.86
CA PHE A 111 6.49 -2.37 5.43
C PHE A 111 6.08 -3.78 4.98
N GLU A 112 6.76 -4.81 5.48
CA GLU A 112 6.41 -6.20 5.20
C GLU A 112 5.00 -6.53 5.72
N GLN A 113 4.70 -6.10 6.95
CA GLN A 113 3.37 -6.28 7.52
C GLN A 113 2.32 -5.53 6.72
N ALA A 114 2.58 -4.30 6.26
CA ALA A 114 1.67 -3.53 5.43
C ALA A 114 1.31 -4.29 4.15
N CYS A 115 2.32 -4.78 3.41
CA CYS A 115 2.07 -5.59 2.21
C CYS A 115 1.20 -6.81 2.53
N ASN A 116 1.53 -7.55 3.59
CA ASN A 116 0.77 -8.72 4.02
C ASN A 116 -0.66 -8.37 4.45
N LYS A 117 -0.87 -7.27 5.17
CA LYS A 117 -2.19 -6.84 5.61
C LYS A 117 -3.05 -6.34 4.46
N ILE A 118 -2.48 -5.66 3.48
CA ILE A 118 -3.21 -5.25 2.26
C ILE A 118 -3.68 -6.50 1.50
N ILE A 119 -2.78 -7.46 1.24
CA ILE A 119 -3.09 -8.68 0.47
C ILE A 119 -4.18 -9.54 1.16
N HIS A 120 -4.17 -9.57 2.49
CA HIS A 120 -5.09 -10.41 3.28
C HIS A 120 -6.24 -9.64 3.93
N ALA A 121 -6.45 -8.37 3.55
CA ALA A 121 -7.56 -7.59 4.06
C ALA A 121 -8.89 -8.17 3.57
N VAL A 122 -9.85 -8.26 4.48
CA VAL A 122 -11.26 -8.52 4.17
C VAL A 122 -11.98 -7.21 3.87
N HIS A 123 -11.56 -6.13 4.54
CA HIS A 123 -12.05 -4.78 4.29
C HIS A 123 -10.89 -3.81 4.12
N ILE A 124 -10.95 -3.03 3.05
CA ILE A 124 -10.06 -1.91 2.76
C ILE A 124 -10.96 -0.68 2.67
N VAL A 125 -10.79 0.26 3.60
CA VAL A 125 -11.66 1.44 3.73
C VAL A 125 -10.77 2.68 3.69
N PRO A 126 -10.75 3.44 2.59
CA PRO A 126 -10.09 4.75 2.55
C PRO A 126 -10.72 5.66 3.60
N ASP A 127 -9.90 6.29 4.45
CA ASP A 127 -10.43 7.14 5.49
C ASP A 127 -10.77 8.52 4.92
N CYS A 128 -12.06 8.79 4.78
CA CYS A 128 -12.61 10.06 4.29
C CYS A 128 -13.90 10.43 5.01
N GLY A 129 -14.28 9.72 6.08
CA GLY A 129 -15.59 9.88 6.71
C GLY A 129 -16.73 9.65 5.70
N ASN A 130 -17.40 10.73 5.28
CA ASN A 130 -18.35 10.72 4.17
C ASN A 130 -17.64 11.10 2.85
N PRO A 131 -17.45 10.15 1.91
CA PRO A 131 -16.72 10.40 0.66
C PRO A 131 -17.37 11.46 -0.23
N ALA A 132 -18.68 11.68 -0.13
CA ALA A 132 -19.39 12.70 -0.93
C ALA A 132 -19.10 14.13 -0.42
N GLU A 133 -18.77 14.26 0.86
CA GLU A 133 -18.62 15.55 1.54
C GLU A 133 -17.16 15.91 1.81
N ASN A 134 -16.27 14.92 1.93
CA ASN A 134 -14.89 15.14 2.35
C ASN A 134 -13.89 14.52 1.38
N PRO A 135 -12.74 15.19 1.16
CA PRO A 135 -11.65 14.60 0.42
C PRO A 135 -11.03 13.43 1.20
N LEU A 136 -10.29 12.60 0.47
CA LEU A 136 -9.49 11.52 1.03
C LEU A 136 -8.49 12.07 2.04
N SER A 137 -8.45 11.46 3.23
CA SER A 137 -7.27 11.56 4.08
C SER A 137 -6.12 10.73 3.48
N SER A 138 -4.91 10.90 4.00
CA SER A 138 -3.75 10.09 3.61
C SER A 138 -3.73 8.68 4.22
N GLU A 139 -4.83 8.23 4.82
CA GLU A 139 -4.90 6.97 5.57
C GLU A 139 -5.93 5.99 5.01
N VAL A 140 -5.64 4.70 5.15
CA VAL A 140 -6.53 3.61 4.75
C VAL A 140 -6.65 2.62 5.90
N LYS A 141 -7.87 2.36 6.33
CA LYS A 141 -8.15 1.35 7.35
C LYS A 141 -8.27 -0.03 6.70
N LEU A 142 -7.42 -0.94 7.15
CA LEU A 142 -7.41 -2.34 6.75
C LEU A 142 -7.98 -3.20 7.89
N ARG A 143 -8.82 -4.17 7.57
CA ARG A 143 -9.31 -5.15 8.54
C ARG A 143 -9.29 -6.54 7.96
N GLY A 144 -9.02 -7.52 8.80
CA GLY A 144 -9.10 -8.92 8.41
C GLY A 144 -8.94 -9.84 9.60
N HIS A 145 -8.68 -11.12 9.30
CA HIS A 145 -8.55 -12.15 10.31
C HIS A 145 -7.23 -12.91 10.13
N LEU A 146 -6.68 -13.42 11.23
CA LEU A 146 -5.62 -14.41 11.25
C LEU A 146 -6.04 -15.54 12.20
N GLY A 147 -6.49 -16.67 11.63
CA GLY A 147 -7.14 -17.71 12.41
C GLY A 147 -8.40 -17.18 13.09
N LYS A 148 -8.43 -17.18 14.42
CA LYS A 148 -9.57 -16.67 15.23
C LYS A 148 -9.43 -15.21 15.68
N SER A 149 -8.27 -14.58 15.45
CA SER A 149 -8.02 -13.21 15.88
C SER A 149 -8.33 -12.22 14.75
N ALA A 150 -9.20 -11.24 15.04
CA ALA A 150 -9.45 -10.12 14.15
C ALA A 150 -8.36 -9.05 14.33
N TRP A 151 -7.84 -8.52 13.25
CA TRP A 151 -6.84 -7.46 13.26
C TRP A 151 -7.35 -6.23 12.51
N SER A 152 -6.88 -5.05 12.93
CA SER A 152 -7.11 -3.77 12.27
C SER A 152 -5.77 -3.07 12.08
N ALA A 153 -5.58 -2.41 10.95
CA ALA A 153 -4.40 -1.59 10.69
C ALA A 153 -4.81 -0.25 10.08
N TYR A 154 -4.08 0.80 10.43
CA TYR A 154 -4.16 2.09 9.75
C TYR A 154 -2.91 2.23 8.90
N LEU A 155 -3.10 2.23 7.59
CA LEU A 155 -2.04 2.36 6.60
C LEU A 155 -1.89 3.84 6.24
N ASN A 156 -0.69 4.38 6.43
CA ASN A 156 -0.32 5.72 5.98
C ASN A 156 0.22 5.64 4.54
N ILE A 157 -0.55 6.16 3.58
CA ILE A 157 -0.24 6.04 2.15
C ILE A 157 1.10 6.70 1.77
N PRO A 158 1.42 7.93 2.21
CA PRO A 158 2.74 8.52 1.96
C PRO A 158 3.91 7.65 2.44
N GLN A 159 3.81 7.06 3.65
CA GLN A 159 4.89 6.19 4.15
C GLN A 159 4.98 4.87 3.39
N TYR A 160 3.83 4.26 3.05
CA TYR A 160 3.78 3.07 2.21
C TYR A 160 4.39 3.30 0.82
N VAL A 161 4.08 4.44 0.19
CA VAL A 161 4.64 4.86 -1.10
C VAL A 161 6.16 5.02 -0.99
N ARG A 162 6.66 5.71 0.04
CA ARG A 162 8.11 5.87 0.26
C ARG A 162 8.81 4.51 0.41
N ALA A 163 8.26 3.63 1.25
CA ALA A 163 8.78 2.29 1.47
C ALA A 163 8.77 1.45 0.19
N SER A 164 7.71 1.57 -0.62
CA SER A 164 7.61 0.90 -1.92
C SER A 164 8.65 1.41 -2.93
N ILE A 165 8.86 2.72 -3.00
CA ILE A 165 9.90 3.30 -3.85
C ILE A 165 11.29 2.82 -3.43
N LEU A 166 11.59 2.78 -2.13
CA LEU A 166 12.85 2.22 -1.63
C LEU A 166 12.96 0.72 -1.92
N ASN A 167 11.85 -0.01 -1.87
CA ASN A 167 11.83 -1.43 -2.20
C ASN A 167 12.24 -1.68 -3.65
N PHE A 168 11.86 -0.81 -4.59
CA PHE A 168 12.16 -0.97 -6.02
C PHE A 168 13.37 -0.17 -6.52
N ARG A 169 14.00 0.62 -5.66
CA ARG A 169 15.21 1.38 -6.02
C ARG A 169 16.46 0.63 -5.58
N ASP A 170 17.41 0.55 -6.48
CA ASP A 170 18.79 0.25 -6.14
C ASP A 170 19.39 1.54 -5.52
N HIS A 171 20.03 1.47 -4.35
CA HIS A 171 20.86 2.58 -3.90
C HIS A 171 22.07 2.65 -4.84
N THR A 172 22.07 3.62 -5.76
CA THR A 172 23.23 3.97 -6.59
C THR A 172 24.30 4.66 -5.77
#